data_AF-A0A238IXW8-F1
#
_entry.id   AF-A0A238IXW8-F1
#
_cell.length_a   1.000
_cell.length_b   1.000
_cell.length_c   1.000
_cell.angle_alpha   90.00
_cell.angle_beta   90.00
_cell.angle_gamma   90.00
#
_symmetry.space_group_name_H-M   'P 1'
#
loop_
_entity.id
_entity.type
_entity.pdbx_description
1 polymer ?
#
loop_
_entity_poly.entity_id
_entity_poly.type
_entity_poly.pdbx_seq_one_letter_code
_entity_poly.pdbx_strand_id
1 'polypeptide(L)'
;MTIGIVAFGPNAGAGIVAGLNTVEKNGRGAIGGFVSLAAFTEDGRLLRASIQDGGSKALFGTDVPTEIGRAKLVGLISSGPNRPEPLSDFIAAEPGVGIVTGHRMPQTRVDNGIALNALVLAKMKSGLHPQAAVDQVIAMYPDMDAGFLACSTDGSIGSGSTQSVLARGDQAVSILEAPPEMAFVASIHNAIFPFHLISKLANEVALDTMLHPDTPVGWVKIVSGIMLERGFEAQIHIGADGQIERITIPKDHFLKGSWSVGLGDKVAVMASGQHLGWLGYEPFMTLKNGQVQDIDGHKEINIPLLGSLPFERYRDVS
;
A
#
# COMPACT_ATOMS: atom_id res chain seq x y z
N MET A 1 -11.53 12.66 -14.39
CA MET A 1 -11.09 12.25 -13.05
C MET A 1 -10.57 10.85 -13.23
N THR A 2 -9.35 10.58 -12.84
CA THR A 2 -8.63 9.35 -13.19
C THR A 2 -7.50 9.20 -12.22
N ILE A 3 -7.20 7.96 -11.83
CA ILE A 3 -6.03 7.61 -11.05
C ILE A 3 -5.27 6.49 -11.77
N GLY A 4 -3.97 6.67 -11.91
CA GLY A 4 -3.03 5.61 -12.25
C GLY A 4 -2.27 5.23 -10.98
N ILE A 5 -2.09 3.93 -10.78
CA ILE A 5 -1.26 3.40 -9.70
C ILE A 5 -0.29 2.39 -10.30
N VAL A 6 0.94 2.34 -9.81
CA VAL A 6 1.92 1.29 -10.08
C VAL A 6 2.49 0.84 -8.74
N ALA A 7 2.68 -0.47 -8.60
CA ALA A 7 3.33 -1.08 -7.46
C ALA A 7 4.40 -2.06 -7.92
N PHE A 8 5.53 -2.05 -7.21
CA PHE A 8 6.63 -2.98 -7.41
C PHE A 8 7.05 -3.59 -6.07
N GLY A 9 7.29 -4.89 -6.04
CA GLY A 9 7.67 -5.63 -4.85
C GLY A 9 6.78 -6.85 -4.59
N PRO A 10 6.94 -7.54 -3.44
CA PRO A 10 6.09 -8.68 -3.10
C PRO A 10 4.62 -8.25 -3.00
N ASN A 11 3.72 -9.11 -3.47
CA ASN A 11 2.27 -8.92 -3.39
C ASN A 11 1.74 -7.60 -4.00
N ALA A 12 2.41 -7.04 -5.01
CA ALA A 12 2.07 -5.75 -5.60
C ALA A 12 0.62 -5.71 -6.11
N GLY A 13 0.09 -6.81 -6.61
CA GLY A 13 -1.31 -6.89 -7.06
C GLY A 13 -2.34 -6.84 -5.95
N ALA A 14 -2.05 -7.39 -4.77
CA ALA A 14 -2.92 -7.23 -3.61
C ALA A 14 -2.91 -5.76 -3.14
N GLY A 15 -1.72 -5.18 -3.04
CA GLY A 15 -1.55 -3.79 -2.62
C GLY A 15 -2.26 -2.79 -3.51
N ILE A 16 -2.06 -2.88 -4.82
CA ILE A 16 -2.63 -1.90 -5.75
C ILE A 16 -4.17 -1.91 -5.75
N VAL A 17 -4.79 -3.09 -5.55
CA VAL A 17 -6.25 -3.23 -5.43
C VAL A 17 -6.75 -2.63 -4.12
N ALA A 18 -6.04 -2.87 -3.01
CA ALA A 18 -6.35 -2.27 -1.71
C ALA A 18 -6.20 -0.73 -1.73
N GLY A 19 -5.15 -0.23 -2.38
CA GLY A 19 -4.93 1.19 -2.62
C GLY A 19 -6.07 1.82 -3.41
N LEU A 20 -6.46 1.23 -4.54
CA LEU A 20 -7.61 1.72 -5.33
C LEU A 20 -8.92 1.68 -4.52
N ASN A 21 -9.18 0.59 -3.79
CA ASN A 21 -10.37 0.46 -2.95
C ASN A 21 -10.44 1.58 -1.90
N THR A 22 -9.29 1.98 -1.36
CA THR A 22 -9.18 3.07 -0.39
C THR A 22 -9.49 4.42 -1.04
N VAL A 23 -9.03 4.66 -2.26
CA VAL A 23 -9.40 5.86 -3.04
C VAL A 23 -10.90 5.91 -3.32
N GLU A 24 -11.51 4.78 -3.71
CA GLU A 24 -12.94 4.70 -3.99
C GLU A 24 -13.81 4.94 -2.76
N LYS A 25 -13.37 4.52 -1.57
CA LYS A 25 -14.09 4.72 -0.30
C LYS A 25 -13.96 6.14 0.24
N ASN A 26 -12.78 6.76 0.10
CA ASN A 26 -12.46 8.01 0.80
C ASN A 26 -12.41 9.24 -0.13
N GLY A 27 -12.26 9.01 -1.43
CA GLY A 27 -12.17 10.06 -2.44
C GLY A 27 -13.54 10.60 -2.83
N ARG A 28 -13.58 11.89 -3.19
CA ARG A 28 -14.72 12.55 -3.83
C ARG A 28 -14.39 12.89 -5.27
N GLY A 29 -15.32 12.59 -6.17
CA GLY A 29 -15.16 12.73 -7.61
C GLY A 29 -15.77 11.51 -8.31
N ALA A 30 -15.66 11.46 -9.63
CA ALA A 30 -16.02 10.31 -10.44
C ALA A 30 -14.89 9.29 -10.35
N ILE A 31 -14.99 8.39 -9.37
CA ILE A 31 -14.14 7.23 -9.13
C ILE A 31 -15.02 6.02 -8.78
N GLY A 32 -14.51 4.80 -8.90
CA GLY A 32 -15.27 3.57 -8.63
C GLY A 32 -16.03 2.97 -9.82
N GLY A 33 -15.72 3.42 -11.04
CA GLY A 33 -16.27 2.88 -12.28
C GLY A 33 -15.29 1.93 -12.96
N PHE A 34 -14.76 2.32 -14.11
CA PHE A 34 -13.86 1.46 -14.87
C PHE A 34 -12.52 1.23 -14.16
N VAL A 35 -11.94 0.05 -14.40
CA VAL A 35 -10.56 -0.29 -14.06
C VAL A 35 -9.94 -1.04 -15.24
N SER A 36 -8.70 -0.71 -15.56
CA SER A 36 -7.82 -1.53 -16.40
C SER A 36 -6.58 -1.86 -15.59
N LEU A 37 -6.10 -3.09 -15.65
CA LEU A 37 -4.96 -3.59 -14.87
C LEU A 37 -4.06 -4.47 -15.75
N ALA A 38 -2.76 -4.30 -15.57
CA ALA A 38 -1.72 -5.17 -16.12
C ALA A 38 -0.82 -5.66 -14.97
N ALA A 39 -0.50 -6.95 -14.97
CA ALA A 39 0.35 -7.57 -13.96
C ALA A 39 1.40 -8.48 -14.62
N PHE A 40 2.65 -8.41 -14.15
CA PHE A 40 3.66 -9.41 -14.47
C PHE A 40 3.76 -10.43 -13.34
N THR A 41 3.44 -11.68 -13.67
CA THR A 41 3.62 -12.83 -12.78
C THR A 41 5.09 -13.09 -12.51
N GLU A 42 5.38 -13.94 -11.51
CA GLU A 42 6.77 -14.30 -11.15
C GLU A 42 7.55 -14.96 -12.30
N ASP A 43 6.85 -15.69 -13.19
CA ASP A 43 7.41 -16.30 -14.40
C ASP A 43 7.47 -15.33 -15.61
N GLY A 44 7.14 -14.05 -15.41
CA GLY A 44 7.26 -13.00 -16.42
C GLY A 44 6.11 -12.93 -17.43
N ARG A 45 5.02 -13.68 -17.24
CA ARG A 45 3.83 -13.57 -18.09
C ARG A 45 3.06 -12.29 -17.80
N LEU A 46 2.49 -11.71 -18.84
CA LEU A 46 1.56 -10.58 -18.73
C LEU A 46 0.14 -11.08 -18.52
N LEU A 47 -0.46 -10.74 -17.38
CA LEU A 47 -1.88 -10.90 -17.10
C LEU A 47 -2.59 -9.55 -17.21
N ARG A 48 -3.87 -9.58 -17.61
CA ARG A 48 -4.72 -8.40 -17.69
C ARG A 48 -6.07 -8.67 -17.05
N ALA A 49 -6.62 -7.64 -16.42
CA ALA A 49 -7.99 -7.63 -15.91
C ALA A 49 -8.60 -6.26 -16.16
N SER A 50 -9.89 -6.21 -16.45
CA SER A 50 -10.59 -4.95 -16.67
C SER A 50 -12.08 -5.07 -16.39
N ILE A 51 -12.68 -3.97 -15.96
CA ILE A 51 -14.13 -3.83 -15.76
C ILE A 51 -14.56 -2.41 -16.15
N GLN A 52 -15.77 -2.26 -16.67
CA GLN A 52 -16.32 -0.94 -17.03
C GLN A 52 -16.91 -0.19 -15.83
N ASP A 53 -17.49 -0.92 -14.87
CA ASP A 53 -18.23 -0.35 -13.76
C ASP A 53 -18.04 -1.18 -12.48
N GLY A 54 -18.14 -0.51 -11.32
CA GLY A 54 -18.04 -1.13 -9.99
C GLY A 54 -16.63 -1.19 -9.39
N GLY A 55 -15.62 -0.63 -10.08
CA GLY A 55 -14.32 -0.33 -9.49
C GLY A 55 -13.54 -1.55 -9.02
N SER A 56 -12.73 -1.35 -7.97
CA SER A 56 -11.92 -2.40 -7.34
C SER A 56 -12.75 -3.59 -6.87
N LYS A 57 -13.99 -3.36 -6.40
CA LYS A 57 -14.87 -4.43 -5.89
C LYS A 57 -15.38 -5.34 -7.00
N ALA A 58 -15.78 -4.76 -8.14
CA ALA A 58 -16.32 -5.53 -9.25
C ALA A 58 -15.25 -6.18 -10.13
N LEU A 59 -14.00 -5.67 -10.11
CA LEU A 59 -12.91 -6.17 -10.95
C LEU A 59 -12.69 -7.68 -10.82
N PHE A 60 -12.77 -8.22 -9.59
CA PHE A 60 -12.61 -9.65 -9.30
C PHE A 60 -13.78 -10.25 -8.52
N GLY A 61 -14.71 -9.42 -8.03
CA GLY A 61 -15.92 -9.85 -7.31
C GLY A 61 -15.70 -10.16 -5.83
N THR A 62 -14.81 -11.10 -5.51
CA THR A 62 -14.52 -11.53 -4.12
C THR A 62 -13.05 -11.30 -3.77
N ASP A 63 -12.18 -12.18 -4.25
CA ASP A 63 -10.75 -12.14 -3.95
C ASP A 63 -9.91 -11.83 -5.19
N VAL A 64 -8.78 -11.16 -4.98
CA VAL A 64 -7.78 -10.97 -6.05
C VAL A 64 -7.20 -12.34 -6.42
N PRO A 65 -7.23 -12.75 -7.71
CA PRO A 65 -6.65 -14.02 -8.14
C PRO A 65 -5.20 -14.14 -7.69
N THR A 66 -4.80 -15.29 -7.13
CA THR A 66 -3.49 -15.46 -6.49
C THR A 66 -2.31 -15.06 -7.37
N GLU A 67 -2.36 -15.37 -8.68
CA GLU A 67 -1.31 -14.99 -9.64
C GLU A 67 -1.17 -13.47 -9.81
N ILE A 68 -2.29 -12.74 -9.81
CA ILE A 68 -2.28 -11.27 -9.85
C ILE A 68 -1.86 -10.74 -8.48
N GLY A 69 -2.45 -11.25 -7.40
CA GLY A 69 -2.19 -10.80 -6.03
C GLY A 69 -0.71 -10.85 -5.67
N ARG A 70 -0.01 -11.91 -6.07
CA ARG A 70 1.43 -12.13 -5.82
C ARG A 70 2.37 -11.55 -6.88
N ALA A 71 1.84 -10.96 -7.96
CA ALA A 71 2.66 -10.36 -9.02
C ALA A 71 3.62 -9.32 -8.45
N LYS A 72 4.83 -9.24 -9.04
CA LYS A 72 5.89 -8.32 -8.57
C LYS A 72 5.79 -6.92 -9.14
N LEU A 73 5.19 -6.76 -10.31
CA LEU A 73 4.99 -5.47 -10.97
C LEU A 73 3.57 -5.43 -11.50
N VAL A 74 2.78 -4.50 -10.97
CA VAL A 74 1.39 -4.30 -11.35
C VAL A 74 1.14 -2.83 -11.57
N GLY A 75 0.38 -2.49 -12.61
CA GLY A 75 -0.13 -1.15 -12.82
C GLY A 75 -1.61 -1.19 -13.14
N LEU A 76 -2.33 -0.17 -12.67
CA LEU A 76 -3.74 0.02 -12.99
C LEU A 76 -4.04 1.47 -13.35
N ILE A 77 -5.20 1.67 -13.97
CA ILE A 77 -5.83 2.96 -14.17
C ILE A 77 -7.34 2.82 -13.94
N SER A 78 -7.93 3.81 -13.26
CA SER A 78 -9.35 3.82 -12.94
C SER A 78 -9.97 5.20 -13.08
N SER A 79 -11.28 5.26 -13.37
CA SER A 79 -12.15 6.43 -13.20
C SER A 79 -13.60 6.04 -12.98
N GLY A 80 -14.45 7.01 -12.65
CA GLY A 80 -15.90 6.82 -12.51
C GLY A 80 -16.65 6.54 -13.82
N PRO A 81 -16.46 7.29 -14.91
CA PRO A 81 -17.21 7.04 -16.14
C PRO A 81 -16.68 5.82 -16.91
N ASN A 82 -17.59 5.13 -17.61
CA ASN A 82 -17.24 4.13 -18.62
C ASN A 82 -16.31 4.73 -19.67
N ARG A 83 -15.48 3.86 -20.26
CA ARG A 83 -14.47 4.25 -21.25
C ARG A 83 -14.68 3.53 -22.58
N PRO A 84 -14.22 4.12 -23.69
CA PRO A 84 -14.16 3.40 -24.96
C PRO A 84 -13.33 2.13 -24.82
N GLU A 85 -13.87 1.03 -25.35
CA GLU A 85 -13.14 -0.22 -25.48
C GLU A 85 -12.10 -0.15 -26.61
N PRO A 86 -11.00 -0.92 -26.54
CA PRO A 86 -10.68 -1.86 -25.46
C PRO A 86 -10.04 -1.16 -24.24
N LEU A 87 -10.49 -1.50 -23.03
CA LEU A 87 -9.93 -0.94 -21.78
C LEU A 87 -8.43 -1.20 -21.61
N SER A 88 -7.89 -2.23 -22.29
CA SER A 88 -6.46 -2.52 -22.32
C SER A 88 -5.61 -1.39 -22.90
N ASP A 89 -6.17 -0.52 -23.76
CA ASP A 89 -5.42 0.59 -24.37
C ASP A 89 -4.97 1.64 -23.34
N PHE A 90 -5.63 1.71 -22.19
CA PHE A 90 -5.26 2.62 -21.11
C PHE A 90 -3.96 2.25 -20.40
N ILE A 91 -3.46 1.02 -20.59
CA ILE A 91 -2.19 0.54 -19.99
C ILE A 91 -1.33 -0.16 -21.03
N ALA A 92 -0.19 0.46 -21.34
CA ALA A 92 0.85 -0.17 -22.11
C ALA A 92 1.70 -1.05 -21.19
N ALA A 93 1.93 -2.31 -21.57
CA ALA A 93 2.76 -3.23 -20.80
C ALA A 93 3.44 -4.23 -21.76
N GLU A 94 4.72 -4.49 -21.53
CA GLU A 94 5.50 -5.46 -22.31
C GLU A 94 6.45 -6.25 -21.40
N PRO A 95 6.41 -7.61 -21.43
CA PRO A 95 7.34 -8.46 -20.69
C PRO A 95 8.80 -8.10 -20.97
N GLY A 96 9.62 -8.04 -19.92
CA GLY A 96 11.03 -7.66 -20.02
C GLY A 96 11.29 -6.16 -20.22
N VAL A 97 10.23 -5.33 -20.32
CA VAL A 97 10.34 -3.87 -20.41
C VAL A 97 9.73 -3.20 -19.17
N GLY A 98 8.42 -3.33 -18.97
CA GLY A 98 7.73 -2.61 -17.91
C GLY A 98 6.25 -2.33 -18.18
N ILE A 99 5.67 -1.47 -17.34
CA ILE A 99 4.28 -0.99 -17.40
C ILE A 99 4.26 0.54 -17.47
N VAL A 100 3.37 1.08 -18.31
CA VAL A 100 3.03 2.50 -18.37
C VAL A 100 1.53 2.67 -18.19
N THR A 101 1.15 3.34 -17.11
CA THR A 101 -0.20 3.80 -16.79
C THR A 101 -0.21 5.32 -16.66
N GLY A 102 -1.28 5.90 -16.13
CA GLY A 102 -1.30 7.32 -15.85
C GLY A 102 -2.67 7.86 -15.46
N HIS A 103 -2.89 9.12 -15.77
CA HIS A 103 -4.17 9.79 -15.57
C HIS A 103 -4.50 10.67 -16.77
N ARG A 104 -5.75 11.15 -16.83
CA ARG A 104 -6.39 11.79 -17.96
C ARG A 104 -6.53 10.80 -19.12
N MET A 105 -5.86 11.05 -20.25
CA MET A 105 -5.98 10.24 -21.46
C MET A 105 -4.61 9.75 -21.97
N PRO A 106 -3.88 8.93 -21.19
CA PRO A 106 -2.56 8.44 -21.59
C PRO A 106 -2.58 7.55 -22.85
N GLN A 107 -3.75 7.03 -23.22
CA GLN A 107 -3.99 6.24 -24.43
C GLN A 107 -4.28 7.07 -25.69
N THR A 108 -4.32 8.40 -25.58
CA THR A 108 -4.59 9.28 -26.73
C THR A 108 -3.58 8.99 -27.83
N ARG A 109 -4.07 8.77 -29.05
CA ARG A 109 -3.26 8.53 -30.24
C ARG A 109 -2.85 9.86 -30.86
N VAL A 110 -1.57 10.00 -31.18
CA VAL A 110 -1.00 11.17 -31.86
C VAL A 110 -0.77 10.90 -33.35
N ASP A 111 -0.05 11.76 -34.06
CA ASP A 111 0.05 11.84 -35.53
C ASP A 111 0.30 10.52 -36.28
N ASN A 112 0.93 9.52 -35.65
CA ASN A 112 1.21 8.20 -36.25
C ASN A 112 0.25 7.10 -35.78
N GLY A 113 -0.86 7.45 -35.14
CA GLY A 113 -1.82 6.51 -34.56
C GLY A 113 -1.30 5.77 -33.31
N ILE A 114 -0.08 6.06 -32.84
CA ILE A 114 0.50 5.43 -31.65
C ILE A 114 0.00 6.16 -30.41
N ALA A 115 -0.39 5.41 -29.38
CA ALA A 115 -0.81 5.95 -28.10
C ALA A 115 0.37 6.54 -27.30
N LEU A 116 0.14 7.63 -26.55
CA LEU A 116 1.20 8.28 -25.77
C LEU A 116 1.89 7.34 -24.76
N ASN A 117 1.12 6.53 -24.03
CA ASN A 117 1.65 5.52 -23.11
C ASN A 117 2.52 4.46 -23.83
N ALA A 118 2.15 4.07 -25.05
CA ALA A 118 2.93 3.16 -25.87
C ALA A 118 4.24 3.81 -26.37
N LEU A 119 4.26 5.12 -26.61
CA LEU A 119 5.51 5.84 -26.93
C LEU A 119 6.47 5.86 -25.74
N VAL A 120 5.97 6.04 -24.51
CA VAL A 120 6.80 5.93 -23.29
C VAL A 120 7.38 4.52 -23.18
N LEU A 121 6.55 3.50 -23.34
CA LEU A 121 6.99 2.09 -23.26
C LEU A 121 8.01 1.75 -24.35
N ALA A 122 7.83 2.24 -25.59
CA ALA A 122 8.77 2.04 -26.68
C ALA A 122 10.15 2.68 -26.40
N LYS A 123 10.16 3.86 -25.75
CA LYS A 123 11.39 4.50 -25.28
C LYS A 123 12.07 3.67 -24.20
N MET A 124 11.33 3.16 -23.21
CA MET A 124 11.87 2.24 -22.20
C MET A 124 12.46 0.98 -22.85
N LYS A 125 11.76 0.40 -23.84
CA LYS A 125 12.23 -0.76 -24.61
C LYS A 125 13.55 -0.48 -25.34
N SER A 126 13.81 0.76 -25.72
CA SER A 126 15.09 1.18 -26.32
C SER A 126 16.23 1.37 -25.30
N GLY A 127 15.98 1.09 -24.02
CA GLY A 127 16.97 1.17 -22.93
C GLY A 127 16.96 2.48 -22.15
N LEU A 128 15.99 3.37 -22.38
CA LEU A 128 15.86 4.59 -21.60
C LEU A 128 15.31 4.30 -20.19
N HIS A 129 15.88 4.96 -19.18
CA HIS A 129 15.31 4.99 -17.84
C HIS A 129 13.86 5.51 -17.88
N PRO A 130 12.92 4.96 -17.07
CA PRO A 130 11.51 5.35 -17.10
C PRO A 130 11.25 6.86 -17.02
N GLN A 131 11.93 7.58 -16.12
CA GLN A 131 11.80 9.05 -16.03
C GLN A 131 12.19 9.75 -17.35
N ALA A 132 13.34 9.39 -17.94
CA ALA A 132 13.79 9.99 -19.20
C ALA A 132 12.83 9.67 -20.37
N ALA A 133 12.23 8.47 -20.38
CA ALA A 133 11.22 8.11 -21.36
C ALA A 133 9.95 8.97 -21.22
N VAL A 134 9.47 9.20 -19.99
CA VAL A 134 8.33 10.07 -19.69
C VAL A 134 8.63 11.52 -20.10
N ASP A 135 9.77 12.06 -19.68
CA ASP A 135 10.17 13.44 -19.97
C ASP A 135 10.24 13.72 -21.48
N GLN A 136 10.79 12.78 -22.26
CA GLN A 136 10.85 12.93 -23.71
C GLN A 136 9.47 12.94 -24.38
N VAL A 137 8.52 12.14 -23.90
CA VAL A 137 7.15 12.14 -24.47
C VAL A 137 6.41 13.42 -24.08
N ILE A 138 6.57 13.89 -22.85
CA ILE A 138 6.00 15.17 -22.39
C ILE A 138 6.55 16.34 -23.22
N ALA A 139 7.87 16.37 -23.43
CA ALA A 139 8.52 17.42 -24.21
C ALA A 139 8.05 17.43 -25.68
N MET A 140 7.74 16.26 -26.24
CA MET A 140 7.24 16.13 -27.60
C MET A 140 5.77 16.52 -27.75
N TYR A 141 4.97 16.33 -26.70
CA TYR A 141 3.53 16.54 -26.71
C TYR A 141 3.02 17.35 -25.50
N PRO A 142 3.49 18.60 -25.29
CA PRO A 142 3.22 19.36 -24.08
C PRO A 142 1.73 19.76 -23.92
N ASP A 143 0.99 19.83 -25.02
CA ASP A 143 -0.40 20.28 -25.05
C ASP A 143 -1.42 19.14 -24.87
N MET A 144 -0.97 17.89 -24.85
CA MET A 144 -1.85 16.73 -24.69
C MET A 144 -2.45 16.64 -23.28
N ASP A 145 -3.64 16.10 -23.13
CA ASP A 145 -4.30 15.92 -21.83
C ASP A 145 -3.93 14.56 -21.21
N ALA A 146 -2.67 14.40 -20.81
CA ALA A 146 -2.13 13.15 -20.29
C ALA A 146 -1.09 13.37 -19.16
N GLY A 147 -1.08 12.46 -18.20
CA GLY A 147 0.08 12.25 -17.33
C GLY A 147 0.38 10.77 -17.21
N PHE A 148 1.60 10.45 -16.82
CA PHE A 148 2.19 9.12 -16.94
C PHE A 148 2.79 8.67 -15.61
N LEU A 149 2.67 7.36 -15.37
CA LEU A 149 3.52 6.60 -14.45
C LEU A 149 4.11 5.43 -15.23
N ALA A 150 5.42 5.35 -15.25
CA ALA A 150 6.17 4.32 -15.93
C ALA A 150 7.04 3.56 -14.92
N CYS A 151 7.03 2.23 -14.98
CA CYS A 151 7.91 1.40 -14.18
C CYS A 151 8.49 0.25 -15.00
N SER A 152 9.80 0.07 -14.91
CA SER A 152 10.51 -1.04 -15.52
C SER A 152 10.53 -2.28 -14.64
N THR A 153 10.85 -3.43 -15.21
CA THR A 153 10.89 -4.72 -14.50
C THR A 153 11.96 -4.82 -13.41
N ASP A 154 12.89 -3.86 -13.34
CA ASP A 154 13.90 -3.74 -12.29
C ASP A 154 13.47 -2.83 -11.13
N GLY A 155 12.26 -2.26 -11.19
CA GLY A 155 11.75 -1.35 -10.17
C GLY A 155 12.15 0.12 -10.37
N SER A 156 12.80 0.49 -11.47
CA SER A 156 12.98 1.92 -11.77
C SER A 156 11.64 2.57 -12.11
N ILE A 157 11.44 3.83 -11.71
CA ILE A 157 10.18 4.57 -11.89
C ILE A 157 10.40 5.92 -12.59
N GLY A 158 9.38 6.35 -13.33
CA GLY A 158 9.26 7.68 -13.90
C GLY A 158 7.83 8.19 -13.78
N SER A 159 7.67 9.49 -13.53
CA SER A 159 6.36 10.13 -13.45
C SER A 159 6.38 11.52 -14.08
N GLY A 160 5.23 11.97 -14.57
CA GLY A 160 5.12 13.32 -15.10
C GLY A 160 3.76 13.61 -15.70
N SER A 161 3.41 14.89 -15.76
CA SER A 161 2.20 15.38 -16.44
C SER A 161 2.60 16.37 -17.52
N THR A 162 1.86 16.38 -18.63
CA THR A 162 2.02 17.41 -19.65
C THR A 162 1.68 18.80 -19.11
N GLN A 163 2.16 19.84 -19.79
CA GLN A 163 1.95 21.23 -19.37
C GLN A 163 0.45 21.59 -19.30
N SER A 164 -0.33 21.10 -20.27
CA SER A 164 -1.79 21.27 -20.31
C SER A 164 -2.49 20.69 -19.07
N VAL A 165 -2.04 19.55 -18.57
CA VAL A 165 -2.56 18.94 -17.33
C VAL A 165 -2.12 19.74 -16.11
N LEU A 166 -0.83 20.09 -16.03
CA LEU A 166 -0.29 20.83 -14.89
C LEU A 166 -1.02 22.15 -14.63
N ALA A 167 -1.52 22.81 -15.68
CA ALA A 167 -2.26 24.07 -15.59
C ALA A 167 -3.63 23.98 -14.87
N ARG A 168 -4.16 22.76 -14.60
CA ARG A 168 -5.50 22.57 -14.01
C ARG A 168 -5.53 22.70 -12.48
N GLY A 169 -4.41 22.47 -11.81
CA GLY A 169 -4.28 22.63 -10.35
C GLY A 169 -5.07 21.61 -9.51
N ASP A 170 -5.57 20.52 -10.11
CA ASP A 170 -6.39 19.49 -9.47
C ASP A 170 -5.70 18.11 -9.45
N GLN A 171 -4.38 18.09 -9.67
CA GLN A 171 -3.57 16.87 -9.71
C GLN A 171 -2.77 16.62 -8.43
N ALA A 172 -2.44 15.35 -8.21
CA ALA A 172 -1.43 14.96 -7.23
C ALA A 172 -0.64 13.74 -7.75
N VAL A 173 0.59 13.64 -7.27
CA VAL A 173 1.48 12.50 -7.44
C VAL A 173 2.06 12.16 -6.07
N SER A 174 2.26 10.88 -5.79
CA SER A 174 2.98 10.41 -4.61
C SER A 174 3.75 9.16 -4.97
N ILE A 175 4.96 9.02 -4.42
CA ILE A 175 5.81 7.84 -4.52
C ILE A 175 6.26 7.49 -3.10
N LEU A 176 5.93 6.29 -2.66
CA LEU A 176 6.26 5.78 -1.34
C LEU A 176 7.14 4.54 -1.49
N GLU A 177 8.30 4.55 -0.84
CA GLU A 177 9.29 3.47 -0.90
C GLU A 177 9.44 2.79 0.46
N ALA A 178 9.67 1.47 0.42
CA ALA A 178 10.17 0.64 1.49
C ALA A 178 11.51 0.03 1.04
N PRO A 179 12.63 0.76 1.23
CA PRO A 179 13.94 0.35 0.72
C PRO A 179 14.45 -1.01 1.23
N PRO A 180 14.29 -1.39 2.52
CA PRO A 180 14.74 -2.70 3.00
C PRO A 180 14.10 -3.88 2.25
N GLU A 181 12.85 -3.71 1.82
CA GLU A 181 12.05 -4.73 1.13
C GLU A 181 12.10 -4.62 -0.40
N MET A 182 12.83 -3.62 -0.94
CA MET A 182 12.86 -3.27 -2.36
C MET A 182 11.45 -3.15 -2.96
N ALA A 183 10.56 -2.47 -2.24
CA ALA A 183 9.18 -2.28 -2.62
C ALA A 183 8.81 -0.80 -2.73
N PHE A 184 7.90 -0.47 -3.64
CA PHE A 184 7.33 0.87 -3.71
C PHE A 184 5.91 0.85 -4.28
N VAL A 185 5.18 1.94 -4.01
CA VAL A 185 3.92 2.26 -4.67
C VAL A 185 3.96 3.71 -5.13
N ALA A 186 3.50 3.94 -6.35
CA ALA A 186 3.33 5.28 -6.90
C ALA A 186 1.93 5.48 -7.45
N SER A 187 1.38 6.68 -7.24
CA SER A 187 0.08 7.07 -7.77
C SER A 187 0.14 8.46 -8.40
N ILE A 188 -0.64 8.64 -9.45
CA ILE A 188 -0.86 9.92 -10.13
C ILE A 188 -2.35 10.05 -10.43
N HIS A 189 -2.96 11.18 -10.12
CA HIS A 189 -4.37 11.37 -10.39
C HIS A 189 -4.75 12.83 -10.60
N ASN A 190 -6.00 13.05 -11.02
CA ASN A 190 -6.62 14.37 -11.04
C ASN A 190 -8.11 14.33 -10.66
N ALA A 191 -8.61 15.46 -10.16
CA ALA A 191 -10.03 15.67 -9.81
C ALA A 191 -10.58 14.63 -8.82
N ILE A 192 -9.74 14.06 -7.96
CA ILE A 192 -10.15 13.21 -6.84
C ILE A 192 -9.76 13.96 -5.57
N PHE A 193 -10.73 14.30 -4.73
CA PHE A 193 -10.53 15.14 -3.54
C PHE A 193 -10.66 14.34 -2.25
N PRO A 194 -9.90 14.66 -1.19
CA PRO A 194 -8.83 15.67 -1.11
C PRO A 194 -7.54 15.21 -1.84
N PHE A 195 -7.11 15.98 -2.84
CA PHE A 195 -6.18 15.48 -3.86
C PHE A 195 -4.78 15.13 -3.33
N HIS A 196 -4.19 15.92 -2.43
CA HIS A 196 -2.89 15.56 -1.86
C HIS A 196 -2.95 14.36 -0.91
N LEU A 197 -4.01 14.27 -0.09
CA LEU A 197 -4.13 13.22 0.92
C LEU A 197 -4.48 11.87 0.29
N ILE A 198 -5.29 11.86 -0.77
CA ILE A 198 -5.78 10.60 -1.35
C ILE A 198 -4.67 9.83 -2.07
N SER A 199 -3.70 10.51 -2.71
CA SER A 199 -2.50 9.85 -3.27
C SER A 199 -1.67 9.16 -2.19
N LYS A 200 -1.39 9.87 -1.08
CA LYS A 200 -0.59 9.33 0.02
C LYS A 200 -1.28 8.16 0.69
N LEU A 201 -2.57 8.32 1.00
CA LEU A 201 -3.37 7.26 1.62
C LEU A 201 -3.45 6.01 0.73
N ALA A 202 -3.61 6.18 -0.58
CA ALA A 202 -3.62 5.05 -1.52
C ALA A 202 -2.29 4.28 -1.48
N ASN A 203 -1.17 5.00 -1.51
CA ASN A 203 0.16 4.40 -1.50
C ASN A 203 0.48 3.73 -0.17
N GLU A 204 0.14 4.35 0.97
CA GLU A 204 0.34 3.76 2.30
C GLU A 204 -0.45 2.46 2.46
N VAL A 205 -1.74 2.46 2.14
CA VAL A 205 -2.56 1.23 2.25
C VAL A 205 -2.06 0.15 1.29
N ALA A 206 -1.66 0.53 0.07
CA ALA A 206 -1.15 -0.43 -0.89
C ALA A 206 0.17 -1.06 -0.42
N LEU A 207 1.11 -0.24 0.06
CA LEU A 207 2.41 -0.72 0.52
C LEU A 207 2.29 -1.55 1.81
N ASP A 208 1.40 -1.15 2.71
CA ASP A 208 1.09 -1.92 3.92
C ASP A 208 0.52 -3.30 3.57
N THR A 209 -0.44 -3.35 2.65
CA THR A 209 -1.00 -4.62 2.15
C THR A 209 0.04 -5.50 1.44
N MET A 210 1.02 -4.89 0.75
CA MET A 210 2.10 -5.62 0.07
C MET A 210 3.02 -6.35 1.04
N LEU A 211 3.46 -5.62 2.08
CA LEU A 211 4.51 -6.05 2.99
C LEU A 211 3.98 -6.77 4.22
N HIS A 212 2.74 -6.47 4.60
CA HIS A 212 2.10 -6.93 5.82
C HIS A 212 0.70 -7.41 5.51
N PRO A 213 0.55 -8.52 4.77
CA PRO A 213 -0.75 -9.17 4.71
C PRO A 213 -1.20 -9.40 6.15
N ASP A 214 -2.42 -8.97 6.50
CA ASP A 214 -3.06 -8.92 7.83
C ASP A 214 -3.16 -10.27 8.57
N THR A 215 -2.11 -11.09 8.52
CA THR A 215 -2.06 -12.44 9.08
C THR A 215 -1.13 -12.38 10.29
N PRO A 216 -1.70 -12.35 11.51
CA PRO A 216 -0.92 -12.54 12.72
C PRO A 216 -0.11 -13.84 12.61
N VAL A 217 1.15 -13.82 13.05
CA VAL A 217 1.95 -15.06 13.14
C VAL A 217 1.52 -15.93 14.32
N GLY A 218 0.65 -15.40 15.18
CA GLY A 218 0.03 -16.07 16.31
C GLY A 218 -0.88 -15.13 17.09
N TRP A 219 -1.27 -15.57 18.29
CA TRP A 219 -2.09 -14.80 19.21
C TRP A 219 -1.53 -14.93 20.62
N VAL A 220 -1.53 -13.82 21.35
CA VAL A 220 -1.14 -13.78 22.76
C VAL A 220 -2.39 -13.54 23.59
N LYS A 221 -2.69 -14.46 24.49
CA LYS A 221 -3.80 -14.31 25.43
C LYS A 221 -3.33 -13.53 26.65
N ILE A 222 -3.88 -12.33 26.86
CA ILE A 222 -3.65 -11.55 28.08
C ILE A 222 -4.82 -11.74 29.04
N VAL A 223 -4.50 -12.05 30.30
CA VAL A 223 -5.49 -12.22 31.37
C VAL A 223 -5.25 -11.21 32.49
N SER A 224 -6.34 -10.72 33.09
CA SER A 224 -6.28 -9.88 34.28
C SER A 224 -5.70 -10.64 35.48
N GLY A 225 -5.23 -9.90 36.48
CA GLY A 225 -4.62 -10.44 37.69
C GLY A 225 -3.09 -10.54 37.63
N ILE A 226 -2.49 -10.37 36.45
CA ILE A 226 -1.04 -10.38 36.26
C ILE A 226 -0.42 -9.17 36.96
N MET A 227 0.67 -9.40 37.68
CA MET A 227 1.48 -8.34 38.27
C MET A 227 2.46 -7.81 37.23
N LEU A 228 2.49 -6.48 37.09
CA LEU A 228 3.53 -5.81 36.34
C LEU A 228 4.85 -5.85 37.11
N GLU A 229 5.93 -5.99 36.36
CA GLU A 229 7.30 -5.95 36.86
C GLU A 229 8.06 -4.77 36.24
N ARG A 230 9.07 -4.29 36.94
CA ARG A 230 10.01 -3.32 36.37
C ARG A 230 10.93 -4.04 35.39
N GLY A 231 10.98 -3.57 34.15
CA GLY A 231 11.96 -3.97 33.14
C GLY A 231 12.69 -2.77 32.54
N PHE A 232 13.60 -3.03 31.60
CA PHE A 232 14.19 -1.97 30.78
C PHE A 232 13.25 -1.50 29.66
N GLU A 233 12.38 -2.40 29.20
CA GLU A 233 11.44 -2.19 28.10
C GLU A 233 10.07 -2.77 28.44
N ALA A 234 9.06 -2.41 27.65
CA ALA A 234 7.75 -3.04 27.72
C ALA A 234 7.81 -4.41 27.04
N GLN A 235 7.58 -5.48 27.81
CA GLN A 235 7.64 -6.85 27.28
C GLN A 235 6.55 -7.72 27.92
N ILE A 236 6.03 -8.67 27.13
CA ILE A 236 5.17 -9.75 27.60
C ILE A 236 5.99 -11.03 27.54
N HIS A 237 6.10 -11.75 28.65
CA HIS A 237 6.76 -13.05 28.70
C HIS A 237 5.71 -14.16 28.78
N ILE A 238 5.76 -15.09 27.83
CA ILE A 238 4.90 -16.26 27.79
C ILE A 238 5.68 -17.53 28.12
N GLY A 239 5.03 -18.43 28.85
CA GLY A 239 5.52 -19.76 29.19
C GLY A 239 5.38 -20.75 28.03
N ALA A 240 5.87 -21.97 28.23
CA ALA A 240 5.83 -23.03 27.21
C ALA A 240 4.40 -23.50 26.85
N ASP A 241 3.43 -23.23 27.71
CA ASP A 241 2.00 -23.47 27.50
C ASP A 241 1.27 -22.29 26.83
N GLY A 242 2.01 -21.23 26.48
CA GLY A 242 1.49 -20.01 25.88
C GLY A 242 0.78 -19.07 26.86
N GLN A 243 0.78 -19.37 28.17
CA GLN A 243 0.23 -18.47 29.19
C GLN A 243 1.23 -17.36 29.52
N ILE A 244 0.72 -16.19 29.88
CA ILE A 244 1.59 -15.10 30.33
C ILE A 244 2.11 -15.39 31.73
N GLU A 245 3.42 -15.37 31.87
CA GLU A 245 4.11 -15.51 33.15
C GLU A 245 4.34 -14.15 33.81
N ARG A 246 4.69 -13.13 33.01
CA ARG A 246 4.94 -11.76 33.50
C ARG A 246 4.82 -10.72 32.40
N ILE A 247 4.56 -9.49 32.82
CA ILE A 247 4.59 -8.30 31.95
C ILE A 247 5.57 -7.31 32.57
N THR A 248 6.58 -6.88 31.81
CA THR A 248 7.53 -5.87 32.26
C THR A 248 7.20 -4.51 31.66
N ILE A 249 7.48 -3.45 32.42
CA ILE A 249 7.31 -2.06 32.00
C ILE A 249 8.52 -1.23 32.42
N PRO A 250 8.89 -0.18 31.66
CA PRO A 250 10.06 0.65 31.97
C PRO A 250 9.81 1.66 33.11
N LYS A 251 8.55 1.95 33.44
CA LYS A 251 8.17 3.04 34.37
C LYS A 251 7.55 2.51 35.66
N ASP A 252 8.24 2.67 36.79
CA ASP A 252 7.83 2.10 38.09
C ASP A 252 6.56 2.70 38.71
N HIS A 253 6.09 3.86 38.25
CA HIS A 253 4.95 4.52 38.88
C HIS A 253 3.65 3.72 38.73
N PHE A 254 3.55 2.87 37.70
CA PHE A 254 2.41 1.98 37.50
C PHE A 254 2.33 0.82 38.51
N LEU A 255 3.41 0.57 39.28
CA LEU A 255 3.50 -0.52 40.25
C LEU A 255 2.76 -0.22 41.58
N LYS A 256 2.30 1.02 41.79
CA LYS A 256 1.63 1.46 43.03
C LYS A 256 0.45 2.36 42.71
N GLY A 257 -0.64 2.29 43.47
CA GLY A 257 -1.81 3.16 43.26
C GLY A 257 -2.77 2.61 42.20
N SER A 258 -3.58 3.46 41.58
CA SER A 258 -4.53 3.05 40.52
C SER A 258 -4.30 3.86 39.27
N TRP A 259 -4.25 3.19 38.12
CA TRP A 259 -3.88 3.80 36.84
C TRP A 259 -4.72 3.29 35.68
N SER A 260 -4.77 4.09 34.62
CA SER A 260 -5.24 3.70 33.30
C SER A 260 -4.10 3.98 32.32
N VAL A 261 -3.65 2.95 31.59
CA VAL A 261 -2.39 3.00 30.85
C VAL A 261 -2.43 2.10 29.62
N GLY A 262 -1.77 2.52 28.56
CA GLY A 262 -1.37 1.62 27.47
C GLY A 262 -0.02 0.97 27.77
N LEU A 263 0.19 -0.26 27.30
CA LEU A 263 1.46 -0.97 27.55
C LEU A 263 2.66 -0.37 26.77
N GLY A 264 2.40 0.48 25.78
CA GLY A 264 3.37 1.07 24.86
C GLY A 264 3.08 0.70 23.40
N ASP A 265 3.68 1.47 22.51
CA ASP A 265 3.65 1.27 21.05
C ASP A 265 4.58 0.12 20.62
N LYS A 266 5.66 -0.13 21.36
CA LYS A 266 6.62 -1.21 21.12
C LYS A 266 6.65 -2.19 22.28
N VAL A 267 5.85 -3.25 22.19
CA VAL A 267 5.81 -4.33 23.19
C VAL A 267 6.30 -5.63 22.58
N ALA A 268 7.49 -6.06 23.00
CA ALA A 268 8.05 -7.34 22.56
C ALA A 268 7.37 -8.51 23.30
N VAL A 269 7.11 -9.59 22.57
CA VAL A 269 6.62 -10.85 23.11
C VAL A 269 7.77 -11.84 23.16
N MET A 270 8.04 -12.35 24.35
CA MET A 270 9.21 -13.15 24.67
C MET A 270 8.77 -14.54 25.16
N ALA A 271 9.45 -15.60 24.74
CA ALA A 271 9.26 -16.94 25.28
C ALA A 271 10.62 -17.60 25.53
N SER A 272 10.84 -18.14 26.73
CA SER A 272 12.10 -18.78 27.12
C SER A 272 13.35 -17.92 26.80
N GLY A 273 13.24 -16.60 26.93
CA GLY A 273 14.31 -15.64 26.64
C GLY A 273 14.50 -15.29 25.15
N GLN A 274 13.73 -15.89 24.24
CA GLN A 274 13.75 -15.58 22.81
C GLN A 274 12.65 -14.59 22.46
N HIS A 275 12.95 -13.69 21.52
CA HIS A 275 11.98 -12.78 20.96
C HIS A 275 11.13 -13.50 19.90
N LEU A 276 9.82 -13.55 20.11
CA LEU A 276 8.87 -14.18 19.19
C LEU A 276 8.26 -13.19 18.20
N GLY A 277 8.14 -11.91 18.59
CA GLY A 277 7.52 -10.88 17.78
C GLY A 277 6.96 -9.75 18.64
N TRP A 278 6.05 -8.98 18.04
CA TRP A 278 5.51 -7.76 18.61
C TRP A 278 4.01 -7.89 18.87
N LEU A 279 3.54 -7.23 19.92
CA LEU A 279 2.10 -7.12 20.17
C LEU A 279 1.43 -6.30 19.06
N GLY A 280 0.30 -6.78 18.54
CA GLY A 280 -0.32 -6.20 17.34
C GLY A 280 -0.97 -4.84 17.52
N TYR A 281 -1.31 -4.48 18.76
CA TYR A 281 -1.73 -3.13 19.13
C TYR A 281 -1.41 -2.89 20.60
N GLU A 282 -1.49 -1.63 21.03
CA GLU A 282 -1.32 -1.24 22.42
C GLU A 282 -2.61 -1.52 23.21
N PRO A 283 -2.64 -2.51 24.13
CA PRO A 283 -3.83 -2.74 24.95
C PRO A 283 -3.98 -1.61 25.97
N PHE A 284 -5.21 -1.15 26.16
CA PHE A 284 -5.57 -0.29 27.27
C PHE A 284 -5.76 -1.14 28.52
N MET A 285 -5.08 -0.81 29.62
CA MET A 285 -5.18 -1.54 30.87
C MET A 285 -5.58 -0.62 32.02
N THR A 286 -6.38 -1.13 32.94
CA THR A 286 -6.50 -0.54 34.27
C THR A 286 -5.66 -1.33 35.26
N LEU A 287 -4.97 -0.62 36.16
CA LEU A 287 -4.05 -1.21 37.12
C LEU A 287 -4.44 -0.82 38.53
N LYS A 288 -4.22 -1.73 39.48
CA LYS A 288 -4.29 -1.45 40.92
C LYS A 288 -3.09 -2.09 41.61
N ASN A 289 -2.24 -1.25 42.19
CA ASN A 289 -1.00 -1.63 42.87
C ASN A 289 -0.13 -2.55 42.01
N GLY A 290 0.07 -2.19 40.74
CA GLY A 290 0.83 -2.98 39.78
C GLY A 290 0.09 -4.20 39.23
N GLN A 291 -1.10 -4.54 39.73
CA GLN A 291 -1.89 -5.65 39.21
C GLN A 291 -2.83 -5.19 38.10
N VAL A 292 -2.80 -5.86 36.94
CA VAL A 292 -3.76 -5.67 35.86
C VAL A 292 -5.16 -6.03 36.33
N GLN A 293 -6.10 -5.10 36.27
CA GLN A 293 -7.50 -5.31 36.70
C GLN A 293 -8.40 -5.64 35.51
N ASP A 294 -8.26 -4.91 34.41
CA ASP A 294 -8.90 -5.19 33.13
C ASP A 294 -8.02 -4.75 31.97
N ILE A 295 -8.30 -5.30 30.79
CA ILE A 295 -7.59 -5.08 29.54
C ILE A 295 -8.65 -4.84 28.46
N ASP A 296 -8.66 -3.66 27.87
CA ASP A 296 -9.71 -3.15 26.97
C ASP A 296 -11.12 -3.28 27.57
N GLY A 297 -11.24 -3.19 28.90
CA GLY A 297 -12.50 -3.39 29.62
C GLY A 297 -12.90 -4.86 29.84
N HIS A 298 -12.05 -5.82 29.44
CA HIS A 298 -12.26 -7.25 29.59
C HIS A 298 -11.30 -7.90 30.60
N LYS A 299 -11.67 -9.09 31.10
CA LYS A 299 -10.80 -9.88 32.00
C LYS A 299 -9.79 -10.74 31.25
N GLU A 300 -10.04 -11.00 29.97
CA GLU A 300 -9.15 -11.68 29.07
C GLU A 300 -9.35 -11.18 27.65
N ILE A 301 -8.27 -11.08 26.88
CA ILE A 301 -8.30 -10.77 25.44
C ILE A 301 -7.23 -11.58 24.69
N ASN A 302 -7.46 -11.81 23.40
CA ASN A 302 -6.44 -12.34 22.49
C ASN A 302 -5.95 -11.19 21.61
N ILE A 303 -4.66 -10.92 21.66
CA ILE A 303 -4.03 -9.88 20.85
C ILE A 303 -3.19 -10.53 19.75
N PRO A 304 -3.24 -10.04 18.50
CA PRO A 304 -2.37 -10.51 17.43
C PRO A 304 -0.89 -10.46 17.82
N LEU A 305 -0.13 -11.49 17.45
CA LEU A 305 1.33 -11.47 17.44
C LEU A 305 1.79 -11.14 16.02
N LEU A 306 2.61 -10.10 15.89
CA LEU A 306 3.18 -9.66 14.61
C LEU A 306 4.66 -10.06 14.52
N GLY A 307 5.11 -10.44 13.32
CA GLY A 307 6.53 -10.71 13.07
C GLY A 307 7.41 -9.45 13.08
N SER A 308 6.84 -8.24 13.01
CA SER A 308 7.55 -6.97 12.86
C SER A 308 6.74 -5.78 13.43
N LEU A 309 7.41 -4.66 13.76
CA LEU A 309 6.81 -3.44 14.38
C LEU A 309 5.90 -2.61 13.45
N PRO A 310 4.64 -2.32 13.78
CA PRO A 310 3.67 -1.81 12.82
C PRO A 310 3.94 -0.40 12.22
N PHE A 311 4.81 0.44 12.78
CA PHE A 311 4.91 1.87 12.41
C PHE A 311 6.30 2.41 12.03
N GLU A 312 7.36 1.60 12.00
CA GLU A 312 8.70 2.05 11.58
C GLU A 312 9.01 1.68 10.12
N ARG A 313 8.38 2.27 9.08
CA ARG A 313 8.41 1.58 7.77
C ARG A 313 8.58 2.35 6.47
N TYR A 314 8.16 3.60 6.33
CA TYR A 314 8.08 4.20 4.99
C TYR A 314 8.88 5.48 4.84
N ARG A 315 9.50 5.65 3.66
CA ARG A 315 10.13 6.90 3.25
C ARG A 315 9.32 7.52 2.11
N ASP A 316 8.78 8.71 2.37
CA ASP A 316 8.19 9.54 1.33
C ASP A 316 9.31 10.16 0.49
N VAL A 317 9.29 9.92 -0.82
CA VAL A 317 10.29 10.41 -1.78
C VAL A 317 9.68 11.26 -2.90
N SER A 318 8.39 11.62 -2.76
CA SER A 318 7.67 12.46 -3.72
C SER A 318 8.25 13.86 -3.86
#